data_AF-A0A4R2RCZ7-F1
#
_entry.id   AF-A0A4R2RCZ7-F1
#
_cell.length_a   1.000
_cell.length_b   1.000
_cell.length_c   1.000
_cell.angle_alpha   90.00
_cell.angle_beta   90.00
_cell.angle_gamma   90.00
#
_symmetry.space_group_name_H-M   'P 1'
#
loop_
_entity.id
_entity.type
_entity.pdbx_description
1 polymer ?
#
loop_
_entity_poly.entity_id
_entity_poly.type
_entity_poly.pdbx_seq_one_letter_code
_entity_poly.pdbx_strand_id
1 'polypeptide(L)'
;MEIDGSSIGKRVGGALYVHQSAMDCLLLEQSRPIAAAAEHVPKGNWNVAKIDLADYRAVSLLNYEDFAEHAFPALRQSHRVDLGTGVVTVRRYQTNPPILHRKELLLAPDAPGRDVYLALTRELERRGLFVDMTRRGRQHAWEAALAEAGIEVRDHRVVASRTTRGSFDDC
;
A
#
# COMPACT_ATOMS: atom_id res chain seq x y z
N MET A 1 -18.91 4.63 -25.81
CA MET A 1 -17.93 3.73 -25.18
C MET A 1 -18.29 3.69 -23.71
N GLU A 2 -19.10 2.70 -23.32
CA GLU A 2 -19.43 2.48 -21.92
C GLU A 2 -18.13 2.07 -21.22
N ILE A 3 -17.66 2.92 -20.30
CA ILE A 3 -16.60 2.54 -19.37
C ILE A 3 -17.27 1.60 -18.38
N ASP A 4 -17.07 0.30 -18.58
CA ASP A 4 -17.51 -0.71 -17.63
C ASP A 4 -16.87 -0.37 -16.27
N GLY A 5 -17.73 -0.08 -15.30
CA GLY A 5 -17.42 0.58 -14.03
C GLY A 5 -16.69 -0.32 -13.05
N SER A 6 -15.54 -0.88 -13.45
CA SER A 6 -14.66 -1.59 -12.53
C SER A 6 -14.16 -0.61 -11.47
N SER A 7 -14.75 -0.67 -10.28
CA SER A 7 -14.48 0.28 -9.19
C SER A 7 -12.98 0.35 -8.92
N ILE A 8 -12.40 1.52 -9.19
CA ILE A 8 -10.97 1.76 -9.00
C ILE A 8 -10.66 1.86 -7.51
N GLY A 9 -9.52 1.30 -7.12
CA GLY A 9 -9.06 1.29 -5.74
C GLY A 9 -9.46 0.04 -4.96
N LYS A 10 -8.74 -0.18 -3.85
CA LYS A 10 -8.89 -1.35 -2.98
C LYS A 10 -9.95 -1.08 -1.92
N ARG A 11 -11.00 -1.91 -1.86
CA ARG A 11 -12.04 -1.84 -0.83
C ARG A 11 -11.80 -2.87 0.26
N VAL A 12 -11.60 -2.43 1.50
CA VAL A 12 -11.43 -3.32 2.67
C VAL A 12 -12.02 -2.66 3.91
N GLY A 13 -12.85 -3.41 4.65
CA GLY A 13 -13.39 -2.97 5.94
C GLY A 13 -14.20 -1.68 5.85
N GLY A 14 -15.03 -1.54 4.80
CA GLY A 14 -15.82 -0.34 4.55
C GLY A 14 -15.04 0.85 3.99
N ALA A 15 -13.71 0.75 3.85
CA ALA A 15 -12.89 1.84 3.33
C ALA A 15 -12.42 1.60 1.90
N LEU A 16 -12.32 2.68 1.12
CA LEU A 16 -11.68 2.72 -0.19
C LEU A 16 -10.26 3.27 -0.08
N TYR A 17 -9.29 2.57 -0.66
CA TYR A 17 -7.91 3.00 -0.77
C TYR A 17 -7.54 3.21 -2.24
N VAL A 18 -6.97 4.37 -2.55
CA VAL A 18 -6.63 4.76 -3.92
C VAL A 18 -5.33 5.57 -3.93
N HIS A 19 -4.48 5.33 -4.91
CA HIS A 19 -3.29 6.14 -5.13
C HIS A 19 -3.66 7.45 -5.81
N GLN A 20 -2.96 8.54 -5.51
CA GLN A 20 -3.27 9.87 -6.05
C GLN A 20 -3.26 9.93 -7.58
N SER A 21 -2.47 9.06 -8.24
CA SER A 21 -2.42 8.96 -9.71
C SER A 21 -3.68 8.36 -10.34
N ALA A 22 -4.57 7.76 -9.54
CA ALA A 22 -5.80 7.12 -9.98
C ALA A 22 -7.05 7.95 -9.60
N MET A 23 -6.86 9.18 -9.11
CA MET A 23 -7.94 10.07 -8.68
C MET A 23 -8.96 10.38 -9.78
N ASP A 24 -8.48 10.55 -11.03
CA ASP A 24 -9.33 10.87 -12.18
C ASP A 24 -10.23 9.70 -12.60
N CYS A 25 -9.97 8.50 -12.07
CA CYS A 25 -10.77 7.31 -12.35
C CYS A 25 -11.85 7.07 -11.27
N LEU A 26 -11.95 7.95 -10.26
CA LEU A 26 -12.95 7.82 -9.19
C LEU A 26 -14.26 8.50 -9.53
N LEU A 27 -15.35 8.00 -8.92
CA LEU A 27 -16.62 8.72 -8.93
C LEU A 27 -16.48 10.05 -8.17
N LEU A 28 -17.25 11.04 -8.58
CA LEU A 28 -17.18 12.39 -8.00
C LEU A 28 -17.46 12.41 -6.49
N GLU A 29 -18.36 11.54 -6.01
CA GLU A 29 -18.66 11.34 -4.59
C GLU A 29 -17.45 10.81 -3.78
N GLN A 30 -16.52 10.10 -4.43
CA GLN A 30 -15.31 9.58 -3.82
C GLN A 30 -14.15 10.59 -3.95
N SER A 31 -14.02 11.26 -5.10
CA SER A 31 -12.90 12.17 -5.33
C SER A 31 -13.02 13.51 -4.59
N ARG A 32 -14.24 14.06 -4.47
CA ARG A 32 -14.51 15.33 -3.75
C ARG A 32 -14.00 15.35 -2.30
N PRO A 33 -14.34 14.37 -1.42
CA PRO A 33 -13.87 14.40 -0.04
C PRO A 33 -12.33 14.27 0.05
N ILE A 34 -11.69 13.52 -0.87
CA ILE A 34 -10.23 13.45 -0.93
C ILE A 34 -9.63 14.80 -1.29
N ALA A 35 -10.17 15.46 -2.32
CA ALA A 35 -9.70 16.78 -2.75
C ALA A 35 -9.82 17.82 -1.62
N ALA A 36 -10.97 17.85 -0.94
CA ALA A 36 -11.17 18.72 0.23
C ALA A 36 -10.17 18.41 1.36
N ALA A 37 -9.94 17.14 1.68
CA ALA A 37 -8.94 16.76 2.70
C ALA A 37 -7.52 17.18 2.31
N ALA A 38 -7.18 17.14 1.02
CA ALA A 38 -5.86 17.50 0.51
C ALA A 38 -5.53 18.99 0.69
N GLU A 39 -6.55 19.86 0.78
CA GLU A 39 -6.36 21.29 1.07
C GLU A 39 -5.82 21.53 2.49
N HIS A 40 -6.05 20.60 3.42
CA HIS A 40 -5.58 20.68 4.81
C HIS A 40 -4.18 20.10 5.02
N VAL A 41 -3.55 19.52 3.99
CA VAL A 41 -2.27 18.81 4.11
C VAL A 41 -1.23 19.45 3.18
N PRO A 42 0.03 19.61 3.61
CA PRO A 42 1.05 20.18 2.75
C PRO A 42 1.20 19.37 1.45
N LYS A 43 1.40 20.07 0.32
CA LYS A 43 1.60 19.45 -0.99
C LYS A 43 2.77 18.45 -0.93
N GLY A 44 2.60 17.30 -1.59
CA GLY A 44 3.61 16.25 -1.66
C GLY A 44 3.71 15.34 -0.42
N ASN A 45 2.93 15.57 0.64
CA ASN A 45 2.97 14.77 1.86
C ASN A 45 1.97 13.60 1.90
N TRP A 46 1.50 13.14 0.73
CA TRP A 46 0.69 11.94 0.60
C TRP A 46 0.77 11.39 -0.82
N ASN A 47 0.51 10.09 -0.96
CA ASN A 47 0.37 9.40 -2.25
C ASN A 47 -0.79 8.41 -2.28
N VAL A 48 -1.37 8.06 -1.12
CA VAL A 48 -2.55 7.20 -1.03
C VAL A 48 -3.63 7.89 -0.19
N ALA A 49 -4.86 7.91 -0.68
CA ALA A 49 -6.02 8.30 0.08
C ALA A 49 -6.77 7.07 0.59
N LYS A 50 -7.26 7.14 1.83
CA LYS A 50 -8.20 6.21 2.43
C LYS A 50 -9.47 6.97 2.80
N ILE A 51 -10.59 6.58 2.20
CA ILE A 51 -11.92 7.12 2.51
C ILE A 51 -12.71 6.08 3.28
N ASP A 52 -13.37 6.48 4.37
CA ASP A 52 -14.43 5.67 4.97
C ASP A 52 -15.73 5.87 4.16
N LEU A 53 -16.25 4.80 3.57
CA LEU A 53 -17.43 4.88 2.69
C LEU A 53 -18.74 4.90 3.46
N ALA A 54 -18.73 4.68 4.78
CA ALA A 54 -19.95 4.66 5.58
C ALA A 54 -20.57 6.06 5.73
N ASP A 55 -19.73 7.07 5.97
CA ASP A 55 -20.20 8.44 6.24
C ASP A 55 -19.41 9.54 5.54
N TYR A 56 -18.30 9.20 4.86
CA TYR A 56 -17.39 10.14 4.21
C TYR A 56 -16.92 11.29 5.12
N ARG A 57 -16.98 11.13 6.46
CA ARG A 57 -16.66 12.23 7.40
C ARG A 57 -15.18 12.44 7.60
N ALA A 58 -14.38 11.42 7.34
CA ALA A 58 -12.94 11.51 7.51
C ALA A 58 -12.19 10.85 6.35
N VAL A 59 -11.15 11.53 5.90
CA VAL A 59 -10.21 11.03 4.90
C VAL A 59 -8.84 10.92 5.54
N SER A 60 -8.17 9.79 5.32
CA SER A 60 -6.77 9.63 5.72
C SER A 60 -5.87 9.73 4.49
N LEU A 61 -5.01 10.75 4.46
CA LEU A 61 -3.99 10.94 3.44
C LEU A 61 -2.68 10.33 3.94
N LEU A 62 -2.26 9.26 3.26
CA LEU A 62 -1.16 8.37 3.64
C LEU A 62 0.04 8.65 2.75
N ASN A 63 1.21 8.77 3.37
CA ASN A 63 2.49 8.97 2.72
C ASN A 63 3.29 7.67 2.79
N TYR A 64 3.16 6.84 1.76
CA TYR A 64 3.99 5.66 1.58
C TYR A 64 5.29 6.02 0.87
N GLU A 65 6.29 5.15 0.97
CA GLU A 65 7.46 5.22 0.09
C GLU A 65 7.08 5.06 -1.38
N ASP A 66 8.02 5.38 -2.26
CA ASP A 66 7.79 5.31 -3.70
C ASP A 66 7.48 3.87 -4.14
N PHE A 67 6.45 3.71 -4.97
CA PHE A 67 5.96 2.41 -5.42
C PHE A 67 6.92 1.74 -6.41
N ALA A 68 7.63 2.52 -7.23
CA ALA A 68 8.58 2.01 -8.20
C ALA A 68 9.89 1.58 -7.52
N GLU A 69 10.31 2.27 -6.47
CA GLU A 69 11.54 1.94 -5.74
C GLU A 69 11.34 0.80 -4.72
N HIS A 70 10.19 0.73 -4.04
CA HIS A 70 9.99 -0.18 -2.91
C HIS A 70 8.92 -1.22 -3.23
N ALA A 71 9.28 -2.52 -3.19
CA ALA A 71 8.33 -3.61 -3.43
C ALA A 71 7.15 -3.57 -2.44
N PHE A 72 7.44 -3.32 -1.16
CA PHE A 72 6.46 -3.15 -0.08
C PHE A 72 6.65 -1.79 0.59
N PRO A 73 6.13 -0.70 0.00
CA PRO A 73 6.33 0.65 0.52
C PRO A 73 5.91 0.76 1.99
N ALA A 74 6.80 1.29 2.83
CA ALA A 74 6.48 1.59 4.22
C ALA A 74 5.64 2.87 4.34
N LEU A 75 4.67 2.88 5.26
CA LEU A 75 3.94 4.08 5.62
C LEU A 75 4.83 4.98 6.47
N ARG A 76 5.23 6.15 5.95
CA ARG A 76 6.06 7.13 6.67
C ARG A 76 5.22 8.02 7.57
N GLN A 77 4.07 8.47 7.05
CA GLN A 77 3.21 9.43 7.72
C GLN A 77 1.75 9.28 7.30
N SER A 78 0.82 9.62 8.18
CA SER A 78 -0.61 9.72 7.87
C SER A 78 -1.19 11.01 8.42
N HIS A 79 -2.08 11.64 7.65
CA HIS A 79 -2.91 12.77 8.04
C HIS A 79 -4.35 12.32 7.98
N ARG A 80 -5.01 12.19 9.14
CA ARG A 80 -6.46 11.98 9.18
C ARG A 80 -7.12 13.34 9.31
N VAL A 81 -7.87 13.72 8.28
CA VAL A 81 -8.63 14.96 8.22
C VAL A 81 -10.08 14.63 8.53
N ASP A 82 -10.64 15.29 9.55
CA ASP A 82 -12.07 15.34 9.78
C ASP A 82 -12.67 16.45 8.91
N LEU A 83 -13.54 16.10 7.96
CA LEU A 83 -14.08 17.03 6.98
C LEU A 83 -15.16 17.97 7.53
N GLY A 84 -15.75 17.65 8.69
CA GLY A 84 -16.74 18.52 9.34
C GLY A 84 -16.08 19.66 10.11
N THR A 85 -14.90 19.41 10.68
CA THR A 85 -14.19 20.36 11.55
C THR A 85 -12.90 20.92 10.93
N GLY A 86 -12.36 20.27 9.91
CA GLY A 86 -11.05 20.57 9.34
C GLY A 86 -9.86 20.15 10.22
N VAL A 87 -10.11 19.47 11.34
CA VAL A 87 -9.06 19.03 12.26
C VAL A 87 -8.20 17.95 11.61
N VAL A 88 -6.88 18.14 11.67
CA VAL A 88 -5.90 17.20 11.13
C VAL A 88 -5.17 16.49 12.27
N THR A 89 -5.29 15.17 12.32
CA THR A 89 -4.49 14.31 13.19
C THR A 89 -3.32 13.73 12.40
N VAL A 90 -2.09 14.02 12.84
CA VAL A 90 -0.87 13.54 12.18
C VAL A 90 -0.24 12.41 12.97
N ARG A 91 0.13 11.34 12.29
CA ARG A 91 0.94 10.25 12.85
C ARG A 91 2.12 9.94 11.95
N ARG A 92 3.31 9.86 12.55
CA ARG A 92 4.56 9.46 11.89
C ARG A 92 4.95 8.06 12.35
N TYR A 93 5.56 7.30 11.44
CA TYR A 93 6.02 5.95 11.71
C TYR A 93 7.51 5.88 11.38
N GLN A 94 8.31 5.37 12.31
CA GLN A 94 9.77 5.28 12.17
C GLN A 94 10.21 3.83 12.32
N THR A 95 9.92 3.22 13.47
CA THR A 95 10.27 1.82 13.74
C THR A 95 9.14 0.88 13.38
N ASN A 96 9.44 -0.18 12.62
CA ASN A 96 8.50 -1.22 12.20
C ASN A 96 7.17 -0.65 11.65
N PRO A 97 7.20 0.17 10.58
CA PRO A 97 6.01 0.80 10.02
C PRO A 97 5.06 -0.25 9.40
N PRO A 98 3.76 0.10 9.26
CA PRO A 98 2.88 -0.63 8.35
C PRO A 98 3.42 -0.57 6.92
N ILE A 99 3.28 -1.67 6.17
CA ILE A 99 3.71 -1.73 4.77
C ILE A 99 2.54 -2.02 3.83
N LEU A 100 2.65 -1.57 2.58
CA LEU A 100 1.67 -1.83 1.55
C LEU A 100 2.03 -3.09 0.76
N HIS A 101 1.18 -4.09 0.90
CA HIS A 101 1.37 -5.43 0.33
C HIS A 101 0.89 -5.55 -1.12
N ARG A 102 -0.29 -4.97 -1.40
CA ARG A 102 -1.01 -5.11 -2.67
C ARG A 102 -1.24 -3.75 -3.29
N LYS A 103 -0.15 -3.11 -3.72
CA LYS A 103 -0.18 -1.74 -4.25
C LYS A 103 -0.76 -1.66 -5.66
N GLU A 104 -0.76 -2.78 -6.40
CA GLU A 104 -1.39 -2.89 -7.72
C GLU A 104 -2.90 -2.63 -7.69
N LEU A 105 -3.55 -2.84 -6.53
CA LEU A 105 -4.98 -2.62 -6.33
C LEU A 105 -5.33 -1.14 -6.12
N LEU A 106 -4.35 -0.28 -5.84
CA LEU A 106 -4.55 1.15 -5.60
C LEU A 106 -4.38 1.99 -6.86
N LEU A 107 -3.91 1.39 -7.95
CA LEU A 107 -3.57 2.05 -9.20
C LEU A 107 -4.67 1.86 -10.25
N ALA A 108 -4.70 2.75 -11.25
CA ALA A 108 -5.53 2.60 -12.43
C ALA A 108 -5.14 1.34 -13.23
N PRO A 109 -6.08 0.70 -13.98
CA PRO A 109 -5.82 -0.53 -14.69
C PRO A 109 -4.62 -0.51 -15.64
N ASP A 110 -4.40 0.62 -16.27
CA ASP A 110 -3.36 0.92 -17.25
C ASP A 110 -2.14 1.63 -16.65
N ALA A 111 -2.08 1.76 -15.32
CA ALA A 111 -0.98 2.44 -14.65
C ALA A 111 0.37 1.76 -14.94
N PRO A 112 1.42 2.54 -15.28
CA PRO A 112 2.75 1.99 -15.49
C PRO A 112 3.24 1.18 -14.28
N GLY A 113 3.86 0.03 -14.55
CA GLY A 113 4.41 -0.85 -13.51
C GLY A 113 3.40 -1.69 -12.74
N ARG A 114 2.08 -1.47 -12.91
CA ARG A 114 1.03 -2.24 -12.23
C ARG A 114 1.15 -3.74 -12.46
N ASP A 115 1.44 -4.16 -13.68
CA ASP A 115 1.58 -5.58 -14.03
C ASP A 115 2.78 -6.24 -13.33
N VAL A 116 3.88 -5.51 -13.13
CA VAL A 116 5.04 -5.98 -12.36
C VAL A 116 4.63 -6.24 -10.91
N TYR A 117 3.87 -5.31 -10.33
CA TYR A 117 3.39 -5.43 -8.94
C TYR A 117 2.42 -6.59 -8.77
N LEU A 118 1.50 -6.75 -9.74
CA LEU A 118 0.58 -7.88 -9.77
C LEU A 118 1.30 -9.21 -9.91
N ALA A 119 2.33 -9.30 -10.75
CA ALA A 119 3.13 -10.51 -10.92
C ALA A 119 3.85 -10.90 -9.62
N LEU A 120 4.44 -9.93 -8.92
CA LEU A 120 5.03 -10.14 -7.59
C LEU A 120 4.00 -10.68 -6.60
N THR A 121 2.84 -10.02 -6.50
CA THR A 121 1.77 -10.46 -5.60
C THR A 121 1.33 -11.89 -5.91
N ARG A 122 1.11 -12.25 -7.18
CA ARG A 122 0.73 -13.62 -7.57
C ARG A 122 1.77 -14.68 -7.22
N GLU A 123 3.06 -14.36 -7.38
CA GLU A 123 4.14 -15.26 -6.99
C GLU A 123 4.16 -15.51 -5.48
N LEU A 124 4.02 -14.45 -4.68
CA LEU A 124 3.99 -14.54 -3.21
C LEU A 124 2.70 -15.22 -2.70
N GLU A 125 1.56 -15.01 -3.36
CA GLU A 125 0.30 -15.74 -3.09
C GLU A 125 0.48 -17.23 -3.32
N ARG A 126 1.08 -17.65 -4.44
CA ARG A 126 1.36 -19.07 -4.72
C ARG A 126 2.29 -19.71 -3.69
N ARG A 127 3.14 -18.93 -3.03
CA ARG A 127 4.02 -19.37 -1.94
C ARG A 127 3.36 -19.31 -0.56
N GLY A 128 2.11 -18.87 -0.44
CA GLY A 128 1.38 -18.81 0.82
C GLY A 128 1.78 -17.65 1.73
N LEU A 129 2.41 -16.59 1.21
CA LEU A 129 2.90 -15.49 2.05
C LEU A 129 1.77 -14.56 2.54
N PHE A 130 0.60 -14.57 1.90
CA PHE A 130 -0.54 -13.73 2.28
C PHE A 130 -1.50 -14.36 3.30
N VAL A 131 -1.07 -15.40 4.00
CA VAL A 131 -1.84 -15.99 5.13
C VAL A 131 -1.60 -15.16 6.39
N ASP A 132 -2.67 -14.91 7.16
CA ASP A 132 -2.67 -14.14 8.42
C ASP A 132 -2.07 -12.71 8.29
N MET A 133 -2.59 -11.94 7.32
CA MET A 133 -2.14 -10.57 7.04
C MET A 133 -2.28 -9.60 8.22
N THR A 134 -3.12 -9.91 9.20
CA THR A 134 -3.25 -9.13 10.43
C THR A 134 -1.93 -9.13 11.21
N ARG A 135 -1.22 -10.27 11.24
CA ARG A 135 0.11 -10.38 11.89
C ARG A 135 1.24 -9.88 11.00
N ARG A 136 1.12 -10.04 9.68
CA ARG A 136 2.17 -9.69 8.71
C ARG A 136 2.07 -8.25 8.16
N GLY A 137 1.16 -7.43 8.67
CA GLY A 137 0.93 -6.06 8.19
C GLY A 137 2.07 -5.06 8.44
N ARG A 138 3.13 -5.45 9.15
CA ARG A 138 4.23 -4.60 9.62
C ARG A 138 5.56 -5.07 9.03
N GLN A 139 6.46 -4.13 8.78
CA GLN A 139 7.73 -4.36 8.08
C GLN A 139 8.53 -5.55 8.63
N HIS A 140 8.86 -5.58 9.92
CA HIS A 140 9.69 -6.65 10.48
C HIS A 140 9.00 -8.02 10.42
N ALA A 141 7.68 -8.07 10.63
CA ALA A 141 6.92 -9.31 10.56
C ALA A 141 6.86 -9.86 9.13
N TRP A 142 6.84 -8.96 8.14
CA TRP A 142 6.90 -9.33 6.73
C TRP A 142 8.29 -9.81 6.31
N GLU A 143 9.35 -9.09 6.73
CA GLU A 143 10.74 -9.48 6.47
C GLU A 143 11.05 -10.86 7.09
N ALA A 144 10.58 -11.11 8.31
CA ALA A 144 10.68 -12.43 8.95
C ALA A 144 9.95 -13.51 8.14
N ALA A 145 8.73 -13.25 7.65
CA ALA A 145 7.98 -14.20 6.84
C ALA A 145 8.69 -14.53 5.50
N LEU A 146 9.33 -13.54 4.86
CA LEU A 146 10.13 -13.77 3.65
C LEU A 146 11.36 -14.64 3.96
N ALA A 147 12.05 -14.35 5.07
CA ALA A 147 13.22 -15.11 5.52
C ALA A 147 12.86 -16.57 5.88
N GLU A 148 11.76 -16.79 6.60
CA GLU A 148 11.21 -18.11 6.92
C GLU A 148 10.89 -18.91 5.66
N ALA A 149 10.42 -18.24 4.61
CA ALA A 149 10.14 -18.84 3.30
C ALA A 149 11.39 -19.02 2.41
N GLY A 150 12.58 -18.63 2.89
CA GLY A 150 13.84 -18.76 2.15
C GLY A 150 13.91 -17.89 0.89
N ILE A 151 13.24 -16.74 0.90
CA ILE A 151 13.15 -15.83 -0.24
C ILE A 151 13.47 -14.39 0.14
N GLU A 152 13.86 -13.62 -0.86
CA GLU A 152 13.98 -12.17 -0.81
C GLU A 152 13.20 -11.56 -1.99
N VAL A 153 12.89 -10.27 -1.90
CA VAL A 153 12.32 -9.51 -3.02
C VAL A 153 13.32 -8.45 -3.46
N ARG A 154 13.75 -8.52 -4.72
CA ARG A 154 14.67 -7.56 -5.37
C ARG A 154 14.07 -7.10 -6.68
N ASP A 155 14.02 -5.79 -6.91
CA ASP A 155 13.39 -5.18 -8.10
C ASP A 155 12.00 -5.76 -8.41
N HIS A 156 11.22 -5.93 -7.34
CA HIS A 156 9.85 -6.47 -7.37
C HIS A 156 9.76 -7.89 -7.94
N ARG A 157 10.83 -8.68 -7.80
CA ARG A 157 10.88 -10.09 -8.15
C ARG A 157 11.32 -10.92 -6.95
N VAL A 158 10.73 -12.09 -6.82
CA VAL A 158 11.14 -13.07 -5.81
C VAL A 158 12.44 -13.72 -6.26
N VAL A 159 13.44 -13.73 -5.37
CA VAL A 159 14.70 -14.45 -5.54
C VAL A 159 14.92 -15.38 -4.34
N ALA A 160 15.67 -16.46 -4.53
CA ALA A 160 16.05 -17.32 -3.41
C ALA A 160 16.98 -16.53 -2.46
N SER A 161 16.75 -16.64 -1.14
CA SER A 161 17.68 -16.06 -0.18
C SER A 161 18.99 -16.83 -0.26
N ARG A 162 20.11 -16.11 -0.36
CA ARG A 162 21.43 -16.73 -0.32
C ARG A 162 21.78 -16.97 1.13
N THR A 163 21.25 -18.02 1.74
CA THR A 163 21.80 -18.51 3.00
C THR A 163 23.18 -19.07 2.69
N THR A 164 24.23 -18.32 3.00
CA THR A 164 25.58 -18.89 3.13
C THR A 164 25.48 -19.98 4.19
N ARG A 165 25.33 -21.23 3.74
CA ARG A 165 25.51 -22.41 4.56
C ARG A 165 27.00 -22.38 4.93
N GLY A 166 27.30 -21.86 6.12
CA GLY A 166 28.66 -21.87 6.65
C GLY A 166 29.18 -23.30 6.56
N SER A 167 30.22 -23.48 5.77
CA SER A 167 31.03 -24.70 5.82
C SER A 167 31.62 -24.76 7.22
N PHE A 168 31.03 -25.56 8.11
CA PHE A 168 31.77 -26.16 9.20
C PHE A 168 32.48 -27.36 8.57
N ASP A 169 33.62 -27.09 7.93
CA ASP A 169 34.63 -28.12 7.71
C ASP A 169 35.36 -28.33 9.03
N ASP A 170 35.34 -29.60 9.41
CA ASP A 170 35.94 -30.26 10.55
C ASP A 170 37.48 -30.11 10.53
N CYS A 171 38.07 -29.74 11.67
CA CYS A 171 39.44 -30.06 12.09
C CYS A 171 39.55 -29.93 13.60
#